data_AF-E0CZ63-F1
#
_entry.id   AF-E0CZ63-F1
#
_cell.length_a   1.000
_cell.length_b   1.000
_cell.length_c   1.000
_cell.angle_alpha   90.00
_cell.angle_beta   90.00
_cell.angle_gamma   90.00
#
_symmetry.space_group_name_H-M   'P 1'
#
loop_
_entity.id
_entity.type
_entity.pdbx_description
1 polymer ?
#
loop_
_entity_poly.entity_id
_entity_poly.type
_entity_poly.pdbx_seq_one_letter_code
_entity_poly.pdbx_strand_id
1 'polypeptide(L)'
;MLEIVTPTSLSSLSNPIANTMEHLSLLDNNIPGNSTLITAVELERFVNLRSLALDFCDFTAEMARVLTDSNHVPLQRLSLLVHNASVMLKSLDNMPNDEHWKALSRKSSSLRVYLMVFDIKSEDML
;
A
#
# COMPACT_ATOMS: atom_id res chain seq x y z
N MET A 1 0.55 -1.91 -24.61
CA MET A 1 -0.65 -2.67 -24.23
C MET A 1 -0.95 -2.31 -22.78
N LEU A 2 -2.06 -1.62 -22.51
CA LEU A 2 -2.50 -1.39 -21.13
C LEU A 2 -3.14 -2.70 -20.67
N GLU A 3 -2.34 -3.56 -20.05
CA GLU A 3 -2.84 -4.79 -19.44
C GLU A 3 -3.72 -4.37 -18.26
N ILE A 4 -5.01 -4.68 -18.31
CA ILE A 4 -5.94 -4.37 -17.24
C ILE A 4 -5.61 -5.32 -16.09
N VAL A 5 -4.89 -4.81 -15.10
CA VAL A 5 -4.58 -5.57 -13.89
C VAL A 5 -5.78 -5.48 -12.96
N THR A 6 -6.46 -6.62 -12.75
CA THR A 6 -7.42 -6.74 -11.65
C THR A 6 -6.67 -7.18 -10.40
N PRO A 7 -7.19 -6.91 -9.21
CA PRO A 7 -6.53 -7.36 -7.98
C PRO A 7 -6.37 -8.89 -7.91
N THR A 8 -7.27 -9.66 -8.52
CA THR A 8 -7.16 -11.12 -8.65
C THR A 8 -6.12 -11.58 -9.68
N SER A 9 -5.71 -10.72 -10.61
CA SER A 9 -4.66 -11.04 -11.61
C SER A 9 -3.28 -10.55 -11.20
N LEU A 10 -3.15 -9.83 -10.08
CA LEU A 10 -1.89 -9.21 -9.67
C LEU A 10 -0.80 -10.25 -9.38
N SER A 11 -1.17 -11.35 -8.74
CA SER A 11 -0.29 -12.49 -8.50
C SER A 11 0.18 -13.16 -9.80
N SER A 12 -0.70 -13.19 -10.82
CA SER A 12 -0.45 -13.80 -12.14
C SER A 12 0.40 -12.96 -13.09
N LEU A 13 0.66 -11.69 -12.75
CA LEU A 13 1.59 -10.85 -13.52
C LEU A 13 2.94 -11.54 -13.62
N SER A 14 3.63 -11.39 -14.76
CA SER A 14 4.98 -11.90 -14.89
C SER A 14 5.98 -10.97 -14.18
N ASN A 15 7.11 -11.51 -13.69
CA ASN A 15 8.14 -10.70 -13.03
C ASN A 15 8.69 -9.56 -13.90
N PRO A 16 8.95 -9.73 -15.21
CA PRO A 16 9.38 -8.61 -16.06
C PRO A 16 8.38 -7.45 -16.08
N ILE A 17 7.08 -7.73 -16.00
CA ILE A 17 6.04 -6.70 -15.99
C ILE A 17 5.96 -6.05 -14.60
N ALA A 18 5.92 -6.84 -13.52
CA ALA A 18 5.93 -6.33 -12.15
C ALA A 18 7.15 -5.41 -11.90
N ASN A 19 8.32 -5.80 -12.42
CA ASN A 19 9.56 -5.02 -12.29
C ASN A 19 9.52 -3.69 -13.05
N THR A 20 8.65 -3.47 -14.03
CA THR A 20 8.57 -2.19 -14.77
C THR A 20 7.48 -1.26 -14.25
N MET A 21 6.65 -1.72 -13.31
CA MET A 21 5.54 -0.95 -12.79
C MET A 21 6.01 0.12 -11.80
N GLU A 22 5.74 1.38 -12.14
CA GLU A 22 6.09 2.53 -11.29
C GLU A 22 4.93 3.03 -10.42
N HIS A 23 3.69 2.73 -10.83
CA HIS A 23 2.47 3.20 -10.18
C HIS A 23 1.51 2.04 -9.96
N LEU A 24 1.09 1.86 -8.70
CA LEU A 24 0.13 0.83 -8.32
C LEU A 24 -0.92 1.44 -7.40
N SER A 25 -2.18 1.24 -7.74
CA SER A 25 -3.32 1.72 -6.96
C SER A 25 -4.29 0.55 -6.73
N LEU A 26 -4.47 0.19 -5.47
CA LEU A 26 -5.31 -0.91 -5.02
C LEU A 26 -6.28 -0.35 -3.97
N LEU A 27 -7.23 0.46 -4.44
CA LEU A 27 -8.23 1.13 -3.62
C LEU A 27 -9.58 0.43 -3.77
N ASP A 28 -10.33 0.37 -2.68
CA ASP A 28 -11.73 -0.06 -2.61
C ASP A 28 -12.05 -1.32 -3.42
N ASN A 29 -11.54 -2.45 -2.94
CA ASN A 29 -12.04 -3.74 -3.37
C ASN A 29 -12.91 -4.27 -2.25
N ASN A 30 -14.19 -4.46 -2.55
CA ASN A 30 -15.25 -4.95 -1.68
C ASN A 30 -15.01 -6.41 -1.21
N ILE A 31 -13.83 -6.66 -0.64
CA ILE A 31 -13.34 -7.98 -0.30
C ILE A 31 -13.68 -8.22 1.16
N PRO A 32 -14.44 -9.27 1.46
CA PRO A 32 -14.84 -9.56 2.82
C PRO A 32 -13.62 -9.95 3.69
N GLY A 33 -13.54 -9.38 4.89
CA GLY A 33 -12.60 -9.77 5.96
C GLY A 33 -11.22 -9.11 5.89
N ASN A 34 -10.24 -9.70 6.61
CA ASN A 34 -8.85 -9.22 6.73
C ASN A 34 -7.97 -9.52 5.50
N SER A 35 -8.56 -9.71 4.32
CA SER A 35 -7.79 -9.99 3.12
C SER A 35 -7.32 -8.69 2.47
N THR A 36 -6.05 -8.68 2.07
CA THR A 36 -5.42 -7.59 1.33
C THR A 36 -5.30 -7.98 -0.14
N LEU A 37 -5.21 -6.96 -0.99
CA LEU A 37 -5.07 -7.12 -2.44
C LEU A 37 -3.69 -7.54 -2.90
N ILE A 38 -2.73 -7.28 -2.03
CA ILE A 38 -1.34 -7.57 -2.24
C ILE A 38 -0.75 -7.92 -0.87
N THR A 39 0.06 -8.96 -0.85
CA THR A 39 0.88 -9.33 0.31
C THR A 39 2.23 -8.61 0.25
N ALA A 40 2.94 -8.52 1.38
CA ALA A 40 4.30 -7.96 1.37
C ALA A 40 5.24 -8.76 0.46
N VAL A 41 5.09 -10.10 0.41
CA VAL A 41 5.87 -10.98 -0.47
C VAL A 41 5.62 -10.68 -1.95
N GLU A 42 4.36 -10.42 -2.33
CA GLU A 42 4.06 -10.00 -3.70
C GLU A 42 4.62 -8.62 -4.01
N LEU A 43 4.63 -7.71 -3.03
CA LEU A 43 5.15 -6.36 -3.16
C LEU A 43 6.66 -6.34 -3.49
N GLU A 44 7.44 -7.34 -3.05
CA GLU A 44 8.88 -7.48 -3.37
C GLU A 44 9.17 -7.51 -4.87
N ARG A 45 8.19 -7.92 -5.67
CA ARG A 45 8.31 -8.04 -7.13
C ARG A 45 8.23 -6.67 -7.83
N PHE A 46 7.74 -5.65 -7.15
CA PHE A 46 7.52 -4.31 -7.71
C PHE A 46 8.70 -3.38 -7.37
N VAL A 47 9.90 -3.78 -7.81
CA VAL A 47 11.16 -3.11 -7.45
C VAL A 47 11.27 -1.66 -7.95
N ASN A 48 10.57 -1.29 -9.03
CA ASN A 48 10.55 0.07 -9.57
C ASN A 48 9.35 0.91 -9.13
N LEU A 49 8.59 0.45 -8.12
CA LEU A 49 7.41 1.16 -7.64
C LEU A 49 7.76 2.49 -6.96
N ARG A 50 7.24 3.60 -7.50
CA ARG A 50 7.43 4.97 -6.99
C ARG A 50 6.18 5.54 -6.36
N SER A 51 5.01 5.03 -6.73
CA SER A 51 3.73 5.49 -6.24
C SER A 51 2.85 4.31 -5.86
N LEU A 52 2.41 4.28 -4.61
CA LEU A 52 1.51 3.26 -4.08
C LEU A 52 0.26 3.93 -3.51
N ALA A 53 -0.92 3.41 -3.85
CA ALA A 53 -2.18 3.75 -3.21
C ALA A 53 -2.87 2.51 -2.68
N LEU A 54 -3.26 2.52 -1.40
CA LEU A 54 -3.89 1.42 -0.68
C LEU A 54 -5.00 1.94 0.23
N ASP A 55 -5.91 1.05 0.63
CA ASP A 55 -6.73 1.30 1.82
C ASP A 55 -5.81 1.35 3.06
N PHE A 56 -6.14 2.21 4.01
CA PHE A 56 -5.28 2.53 5.16
C PHE A 56 -4.96 1.28 6.00
N CYS A 57 -5.96 0.43 6.24
CA CYS A 57 -5.81 -0.79 7.02
C CYS A 57 -4.96 -1.88 6.31
N ASP A 58 -4.73 -1.76 5.00
CA ASP A 58 -3.95 -2.72 4.23
C ASP A 58 -2.46 -2.38 4.19
N PHE A 59 -2.08 -1.15 4.57
CA PHE A 59 -0.68 -0.76 4.63
C PHE A 59 -0.04 -1.25 5.93
N THR A 60 0.84 -2.25 5.82
CA THR A 60 1.45 -2.92 6.97
C THR A 60 2.92 -2.54 7.18
N ALA A 61 3.43 -2.81 8.39
CA ALA A 61 4.84 -2.69 8.74
C ALA A 61 5.75 -3.49 7.81
N GLU A 62 5.35 -4.70 7.42
CA GLU A 62 6.14 -5.55 6.52
C GLU A 62 6.22 -4.96 5.11
N MET A 63 5.12 -4.39 4.60
CA MET A 63 5.16 -3.65 3.33
C MET A 63 6.08 -2.43 3.41
N ALA A 64 6.05 -1.69 4.52
CA ALA A 64 6.98 -0.58 4.72
C ALA A 64 8.45 -1.06 4.70
N ARG A 65 8.75 -2.21 5.33
CA ARG A 65 10.09 -2.82 5.29
C ARG A 65 10.52 -3.15 3.86
N VAL A 66 9.68 -3.84 3.09
CA VAL A 66 9.93 -4.17 1.68
C VAL A 66 10.20 -2.90 0.87
N LEU A 67 9.35 -1.88 0.99
CA LEU A 67 9.53 -0.61 0.28
C LEU A 67 10.81 0.15 0.68
N THR A 68 11.33 -0.12 1.89
CA THR A 68 12.61 0.42 2.35
C THR A 68 13.84 -0.43 1.99
N ASP A 69 13.65 -1.65 1.51
CA ASP A 69 14.74 -2.55 1.14
C ASP A 69 15.59 -1.99 -0.01
N SER A 70 16.90 -2.21 -0.02
CA SER A 70 17.81 -1.64 -1.02
C SER A 70 17.49 -2.06 -2.46
N ASN A 71 16.77 -3.16 -2.67
CA ASN A 71 16.37 -3.64 -3.99
C ASN A 71 15.25 -2.78 -4.62
N HIS A 72 14.52 -2.01 -3.81
CA HIS A 72 13.45 -1.13 -4.29
C HIS A 72 13.94 0.29 -4.56
N VAL A 73 13.45 0.91 -5.63
CA VAL A 73 13.60 2.35 -5.81
C VAL A 73 12.93 3.12 -4.66
N PRO A 74 13.40 4.33 -4.30
CA PRO A 74 12.76 5.12 -3.25
C PRO A 74 11.30 5.47 -3.61
N LEU A 75 10.35 5.11 -2.76
CA LEU A 75 8.95 5.47 -2.92
C LEU A 75 8.78 6.99 -2.82
N GLN A 76 8.10 7.59 -3.77
CA GLN A 76 7.89 9.04 -3.84
C GLN A 76 6.50 9.45 -3.37
N ARG A 77 5.50 8.58 -3.54
CA ARG A 77 4.12 8.84 -3.17
C ARG A 77 3.50 7.62 -2.50
N LEU A 78 2.92 7.85 -1.32
CA LEU A 78 2.03 6.91 -0.66
C LEU A 78 0.67 7.58 -0.46
N SER A 79 -0.39 6.98 -0.97
CA SER A 79 -1.76 7.49 -0.78
C SER A 79 -2.57 6.46 -0.02
N LEU A 80 -3.10 6.84 1.13
CA LEU A 80 -3.86 5.94 2.02
C LEU A 80 -5.31 6.42 2.11
N LEU A 81 -6.23 5.52 1.82
CA LEU A 81 -7.66 5.75 1.87
C LEU A 81 -8.24 5.21 3.18
N VAL A 82 -8.83 6.09 3.99
CA VAL A 82 -9.54 5.72 5.22
C VAL A 82 -11.03 5.79 4.95
N HIS A 83 -11.75 4.70 5.16
CA HIS A 83 -13.20 4.65 5.08
C HIS A 83 -13.76 3.78 6.20
N ASN A 84 -14.95 4.13 6.69
CA ASN A 84 -15.54 3.59 7.92
C ASN A 84 -15.67 2.05 7.90
N ALA A 85 -16.08 1.48 6.76
CA ALA A 85 -16.20 0.03 6.61
C ALA A 85 -14.87 -0.71 6.83
N SER A 86 -13.73 -0.16 6.41
CA SER A 86 -12.43 -0.83 6.55
C SER A 86 -11.87 -0.69 7.97
N VAL A 87 -12.05 0.48 8.61
CA VAL A 87 -11.59 0.72 9.99
C VAL A 87 -12.36 -0.14 11.01
N MET A 88 -13.66 -0.34 10.80
CA MET A 88 -14.50 -1.12 11.72
C MET A 88 -14.34 -2.64 11.56
N LEU A 89 -13.91 -3.11 10.39
CA LEU A 89 -13.86 -4.54 10.06
C LEU A 89 -12.45 -5.14 10.07
N LYS A 90 -11.39 -4.33 9.87
CA LYS A 90 -10.01 -4.81 9.78
C LYS A 90 -9.19 -4.45 11.03
N SER A 91 -8.36 -5.39 11.48
CA SER A 91 -7.40 -5.14 12.57
C SER A 91 -6.27 -4.19 12.11
N LEU A 92 -5.82 -3.33 13.02
CA LEU A 92 -4.69 -2.41 12.82
C LEU A 92 -3.38 -2.90 13.47
N ASP A 93 -3.34 -4.13 13.98
CA ASP A 93 -2.19 -4.66 14.75
C ASP A 93 -0.87 -4.67 13.95
N ASN A 94 -0.95 -4.73 12.63
CA ASN A 94 0.20 -4.83 11.73
C ASN A 94 0.61 -3.49 11.11
N MET A 95 0.07 -2.36 11.59
CA MET A 95 0.39 -1.05 11.03
C MET A 95 1.86 -0.66 11.22
N PRO A 96 2.45 0.12 10.30
CA PRO A 96 3.78 0.66 10.46
C PRO A 96 3.84 1.60 11.68
N ASN A 97 4.79 1.34 12.57
CA ASN A 97 5.16 2.24 13.67
C ASN A 97 6.13 3.35 13.21
N ASP A 98 6.49 4.25 14.12
CA ASP A 98 7.38 5.39 13.87
C ASP A 98 8.71 5.05 13.19
N GLU A 99 9.32 3.91 13.54
CA GLU A 99 10.61 3.52 12.95
C GLU A 99 10.46 3.13 11.47
N HIS A 100 9.33 2.51 11.10
CA HIS A 100 9.02 2.22 9.70
C HIS A 100 8.80 3.52 8.90
N TRP A 101 8.07 4.48 9.46
CA TRP A 101 7.84 5.79 8.82
C TRP A 101 9.13 6.59 8.65
N LYS A 102 10.00 6.56 9.67
CA LYS A 102 11.35 7.15 9.59
C LYS A 102 12.19 6.47 8.53
N ALA A 103 12.15 5.15 8.42
CA ALA A 103 12.90 4.42 7.39
C ALA A 103 12.45 4.80 5.98
N LEU A 104 11.13 4.88 5.73
CA LEU A 104 10.56 5.34 4.46
C LEU A 104 11.02 6.77 4.12
N SER A 105 10.96 7.67 5.09
CA SER A 105 11.36 9.08 4.92
C SER A 105 12.87 9.24 4.71
N ARG A 106 13.70 8.42 5.38
CA ARG A 106 15.17 8.41 5.20
C ARG A 106 15.56 7.93 3.81
N LYS A 107 14.86 6.90 3.30
CA LYS A 107 15.12 6.36 1.96
C LYS A 107 14.72 7.33 0.85
N SER A 108 13.65 8.10 1.07
CA SER A 108 13.12 9.05 0.08
C SER A 108 12.82 10.39 0.72
N SER A 109 13.73 11.35 0.56
CA SER A 109 13.55 12.74 1.01
C SER A 109 12.40 13.47 0.31
N SER A 110 11.89 12.90 -0.79
CA SER A 110 10.76 13.42 -1.56
C SER A 110 9.46 12.66 -1.31
N LEU A 111 9.43 11.74 -0.35
CA LEU A 111 8.23 10.97 -0.02
C LEU A 111 7.11 11.92 0.42
N ARG A 112 5.96 11.79 -0.25
CA ARG A 112 4.72 12.47 0.12
C ARG A 112 3.69 11.42 0.51
N VAL A 113 3.19 11.53 1.74
CA VAL A 113 2.11 10.70 2.26
C VAL A 113 0.83 11.51 2.20
N TYR A 114 -0.18 10.96 1.53
CA TYR A 114 -1.51 11.55 1.40
C TYR A 114 -2.49 10.66 2.15
N LEU A 115 -3.29 11.25 3.03
CA LEU A 115 -4.39 10.58 3.69
C LEU A 115 -5.70 11.16 3.13
N MET A 116 -6.58 10.31 2.62
CA MET A 116 -7.93 10.70 2.24
C MET A 116 -8.93 9.96 3.10
N VAL A 117 -9.83 10.71 3.72
CA VAL A 117 -10.79 10.18 4.70
C VAL A 117 -12.19 10.39 4.15
N PHE A 118 -12.97 9.31 4.04
CA PHE A 118 -14.33 9.33 3.52
C PHE A 118 -15.31 8.68 4.48
N ASP A 119 -16.48 9.29 4.64
CA ASP A 119 -17.64 8.74 5.35
C ASP A 119 -17.35 8.28 6.80
N ILE A 120 -16.41 8.95 7.47
CA ILE A 120 -16.14 8.72 8.89
C ILE A 120 -16.91 9.77 9.68
N LYS A 121 -17.80 9.32 10.58
CA LYS A 121 -18.49 10.24 11.50
C LYS A 121 -17.46 10.78 12.48
N SER A 122 -17.58 12.06 12.84
CA SER A 122 -16.63 12.73 13.75
C SER A 122 -16.43 12.02 15.09
N GLU A 123 -17.39 11.20 15.51
CA GLU A 123 -17.35 10.43 16.76
C GLU A 123 -16.43 9.20 16.67
N ASP A 124 -16.16 8.69 15.46
CA ASP A 124 -15.35 7.49 15.20
C ASP A 124 -13.85 7.80 15.02
N MET A 125 -13.44 9.08 15.08
CA MET A 125 -12.04 9.53 14.90
C MET A 125 -11.31 9.87 16.22
N LEU A 126 -11.91 9.57 17.38
CA LEU A 126 -11.42 9.92 18.73
C LEU A 126 -10.93 8.70 19.51
#